data_AF-A0A8C4X5T4-F1
#
_entry.id   AF-A0A8C4X5T4-F1
#
_cell.length_a   1.000
_cell.length_b   1.000
_cell.length_c   1.000
_cell.angle_alpha   90.00
_cell.angle_beta   90.00
_cell.angle_gamma   90.00
#
_symmetry.space_group_name_H-M   'P 1'
#
loop_
_entity.id
_entity.type
_entity.pdbx_description
1 polymer ?
#
loop_
_entity_poly.entity_id
_entity_poly.type
_entity_poly.pdbx_seq_one_letter_code
_entity_poly.pdbx_strand_id
1 'polypeptide(L)'
;MSKSLKKKNHWTNKVHEIAVCRNKEGELGFDLKGGAENGQFPYLAELKPGKVVCQSGKLSQDELILEVNDTPVAGLTIRDVLAVIKHCKDPIRLKCVKQGELATVMLQAFASWVLNAALCAGLSES
;
A
#
# COMPACT_ATOMS: atom_id res chain seq x y z
N MET A 1 -23.67 -20.43 -26.51
CA MET A 1 -22.54 -20.88 -25.67
C MET A 1 -21.81 -19.66 -25.12
N SER A 2 -22.09 -19.31 -23.87
CA SER A 2 -21.52 -18.14 -23.20
C SER A 2 -20.06 -18.42 -22.84
N LYS A 3 -19.11 -17.73 -23.49
CA LYS A 3 -17.69 -17.85 -23.16
C LYS A 3 -17.48 -17.27 -21.77
N SER A 4 -17.39 -18.13 -20.75
CA SER A 4 -16.98 -17.73 -19.40
C SER A 4 -15.60 -17.08 -19.49
N LEU A 5 -15.56 -15.76 -19.34
CA LEU A 5 -14.35 -14.98 -19.26
C LEU A 5 -13.63 -15.44 -17.99
N LYS A 6 -12.63 -16.32 -18.16
CA LYS A 6 -11.72 -16.73 -17.08
C LYS A 6 -11.24 -15.46 -16.41
N LYS A 7 -11.73 -15.21 -15.19
CA LYS A 7 -11.34 -14.07 -14.35
C LYS A 7 -9.84 -14.19 -14.16
N LYS A 8 -9.08 -13.44 -14.96
CA LYS A 8 -7.63 -13.38 -14.88
C LYS A 8 -7.34 -13.00 -13.43
N ASN A 9 -6.62 -13.86 -12.71
CA ASN A 9 -6.11 -13.58 -11.37
C ASN A 9 -5.10 -12.43 -11.50
N HIS A 10 -5.62 -11.21 -11.63
CA HIS A 10 -4.85 -9.99 -11.63
C HIS A 10 -4.44 -9.75 -10.19
N TRP A 11 -3.16 -9.46 -9.98
CA TRP A 11 -2.59 -9.19 -8.67
C TRP A 11 -3.34 -8.09 -7.91
N THR A 12 -4.02 -7.16 -8.60
CA THR A 12 -4.88 -6.16 -7.95
C THR A 12 -6.07 -6.74 -7.21
N ASN A 13 -6.49 -7.98 -7.51
CA ASN A 13 -7.54 -8.67 -6.75
C ASN A 13 -7.05 -9.17 -5.39
N LYS A 14 -5.73 -9.12 -5.14
CA LYS A 14 -5.09 -9.46 -3.85
C LYS A 14 -4.75 -8.22 -3.02
N VAL A 15 -4.91 -7.03 -3.61
CA VAL A 15 -4.76 -5.77 -2.88
C VAL A 15 -6.03 -5.55 -2.07
N HIS A 16 -5.89 -5.29 -0.79
CA HIS A 16 -6.99 -4.92 0.08
C HIS A 16 -6.80 -3.50 0.60
N GLU A 17 -7.92 -2.81 0.77
CA GLU A 17 -7.96 -1.50 1.41
C GLU A 17 -8.24 -1.67 2.90
N ILE A 18 -7.49 -0.93 3.70
CA ILE A 18 -7.62 -0.85 5.15
C ILE A 18 -7.74 0.62 5.54
N ALA A 19 -8.73 0.95 6.36
CA ALA A 19 -8.90 2.29 6.90
C ALA A 19 -8.48 2.26 8.36
N VAL A 20 -7.43 3.02 8.68
CA VAL A 20 -6.90 3.15 10.04
C VAL A 20 -7.01 4.58 10.51
N CYS A 21 -7.26 4.76 11.80
CA CYS A 21 -7.28 6.05 12.45
C CYS A 21 -6.12 6.15 13.44
N ARG A 22 -5.63 7.35 13.64
CA ARG A 22 -4.76 7.68 14.77
C ARG A 22 -5.53 7.51 16.07
N ASN A 23 -4.84 6.97 17.07
CA ASN A 23 -5.33 6.85 18.42
C ASN A 23 -5.37 8.23 19.12
N LYS A 24 -5.79 8.25 20.39
CA LYS A 24 -5.86 9.48 21.20
C LYS A 24 -4.50 10.16 21.42
N GLU A 25 -3.39 9.43 21.22
CA GLU A 25 -2.02 9.93 21.33
C GLU A 25 -1.46 10.43 19.98
N GLY A 26 -2.25 10.34 18.90
CA GLY A 26 -1.84 10.72 17.55
C GLY A 26 -0.99 9.67 16.82
N GLU A 27 -0.86 8.46 17.38
CA GLU A 27 -0.12 7.35 16.79
C GLU A 27 -1.05 6.37 16.06
N LEU A 28 -0.51 5.67 15.05
CA LEU A 28 -1.26 4.65 14.30
C LEU A 28 -1.16 3.25 14.91
N GLY A 29 -0.22 3.05 15.84
CA GLY A 29 -0.01 1.77 16.48
C GLY A 29 0.70 0.73 15.62
N PHE A 30 1.38 1.11 14.54
CA PHE A 30 2.22 0.20 13.76
C PHE A 30 3.51 0.88 13.31
N ASP A 31 4.51 0.05 13.01
CA ASP A 31 5.83 0.44 12.54
C ASP A 31 6.03 0.04 11.08
N LEU A 32 6.71 0.90 10.31
CA LEU A 32 7.00 0.69 8.90
C LEU A 32 8.50 0.51 8.68
N LYS A 33 8.86 -0.48 7.87
CA LYS A 33 10.24 -0.73 7.43
C LYS A 33 10.29 -0.94 5.92
N GLY A 34 11.50 -1.18 5.39
CA GLY A 34 11.75 -1.26 3.96
C GLY A 34 11.96 0.12 3.36
N GLY A 35 11.43 0.33 2.16
CA GLY A 35 11.56 1.59 1.42
C GLY A 35 12.59 1.53 0.29
N ALA A 36 12.44 2.44 -0.66
CA ALA A 36 13.24 2.48 -1.88
C ALA A 36 14.76 2.59 -1.60
N GLU A 37 15.14 3.19 -0.47
CA GLU A 37 16.54 3.29 -0.02
C GLU A 37 17.20 1.92 0.23
N ASN A 38 16.43 0.90 0.58
CA ASN A 38 16.89 -0.47 0.75
C ASN A 38 16.60 -1.36 -0.48
N GLY A 39 16.06 -0.81 -1.56
CA GLY A 39 15.58 -1.59 -2.71
C GLY A 39 14.39 -2.51 -2.35
N GLN A 40 13.64 -2.17 -1.31
CA GLN A 40 12.49 -2.93 -0.82
C GLN A 40 11.23 -2.06 -0.83
N PHE A 41 10.07 -2.69 -0.96
CA PHE A 41 8.81 -1.98 -0.76
C PHE A 41 8.63 -1.63 0.73
N PRO A 42 7.94 -0.52 1.06
CA PRO A 42 7.57 -0.24 2.43
C PRO A 42 6.58 -1.30 2.92
N TYR A 43 6.82 -1.82 4.11
CA TYR A 43 6.02 -2.89 4.71
C TYR A 43 5.79 -2.68 6.20
N LEU A 44 4.71 -3.28 6.70
CA LEU A 44 4.32 -3.27 8.09
C LEU A 44 5.20 -4.23 8.88
N ALA A 45 6.10 -3.67 9.69
CA ALA A 45 7.09 -4.43 10.43
C ALA A 45 6.57 -4.96 11.75
N GLU A 46 5.94 -4.11 12.55
CA GLU A 46 5.40 -4.48 13.86
C GLU A 46 4.07 -3.78 14.10
N LEU A 47 3.10 -4.51 14.66
CA LEU A 47 1.81 -3.97 15.07
C LEU A 47 1.76 -3.92 16.58
N LYS A 48 1.58 -2.72 17.15
CA LYS A 48 1.39 -2.53 18.59
C LYS A 48 -0.03 -2.97 18.96
N PRO A 49 -0.21 -4.11 19.66
CA PRO A 49 -1.53 -4.62 19.98
C PRO A 49 -2.30 -3.62 20.86
N GLY A 50 -3.57 -3.37 20.52
CA GLY A 50 -4.42 -2.42 21.24
C GLY A 50 -4.16 -0.94 20.94
N LYS A 51 -3.15 -0.60 20.13
CA LYS A 51 -2.89 0.79 19.68
C LYS A 51 -3.38 1.06 18.26
N VAL A 52 -3.50 0.02 17.42
CA VAL A 52 -4.03 0.14 16.05
C VAL A 52 -5.55 0.32 16.10
N VAL A 53 -6.04 1.42 15.54
CA VAL A 53 -7.48 1.68 15.41
C VAL A 53 -7.88 1.45 13.95
N CYS A 54 -8.31 0.25 13.61
CA CYS A 54 -8.85 -0.05 12.28
C CYS A 54 -10.34 0.35 12.24
N GLN A 55 -10.70 1.30 11.38
CA GLN A 55 -12.10 1.60 11.06
C GLN A 55 -12.69 0.58 10.07
N SER A 56 -11.87 0.07 9.15
CA SER A 56 -12.28 -0.96 8.18
C SER A 56 -11.09 -1.84 7.78
N GLY A 57 -11.38 -3.10 7.50
CA GLY A 57 -10.39 -4.11 7.15
C GLY A 57 -9.57 -4.59 8.35
N LYS A 58 -8.54 -5.38 8.07
CA LYS A 58 -7.62 -5.88 9.09
C LYS A 58 -6.19 -5.66 8.63
N LEU A 59 -5.44 -4.98 9.48
CA LEU A 59 -4.04 -4.70 9.25
C LEU A 59 -3.21 -5.85 9.86
N SER A 60 -2.31 -6.43 9.07
CA SER A 60 -1.46 -7.57 9.47
C SER A 60 0.01 -7.23 9.34
N GLN A 61 0.84 -7.91 10.12
CA GLN A 61 2.29 -7.80 9.99
C GLN A 61 2.75 -8.38 8.64
N ASP A 62 3.88 -7.90 8.11
CA ASP A 62 4.44 -8.32 6.82
C ASP A 62 3.50 -8.05 5.64
N GLU A 63 2.70 -6.99 5.74
CA GLU A 63 1.93 -6.46 4.63
C GLU A 63 2.67 -5.29 3.98
N LEU A 64 2.81 -5.34 2.66
CA LEU A 64 3.35 -4.22 1.92
C LEU A 64 2.34 -3.11 1.79
N ILE A 65 2.81 -1.88 1.86
CA ILE A 65 2.02 -0.70 1.56
C ILE A 65 2.31 -0.27 0.13
N LEU A 66 1.26 -0.20 -0.67
CA LEU A 66 1.34 0.28 -2.05
C LEU A 66 0.98 1.77 -2.11
N GLU A 67 -0.11 2.15 -1.43
CA GLU A 67 -0.66 3.50 -1.45
C GLU A 67 -1.19 3.91 -0.06
N VAL A 68 -1.12 5.21 0.23
CA VAL A 68 -1.65 5.85 1.45
C VAL A 68 -2.51 7.04 1.03
N ASN A 69 -3.81 7.02 1.31
CA ASN A 69 -4.79 8.05 0.90
C ASN A 69 -4.62 8.44 -0.58
N ASP A 70 -4.62 7.42 -1.45
CA ASP A 70 -4.42 7.59 -2.90
C ASP A 70 -3.05 8.20 -3.30
N THR A 71 -2.11 8.27 -2.36
CA THR A 71 -0.72 8.65 -2.61
C THR A 71 0.14 7.39 -2.80
N PRO A 72 0.79 7.22 -3.94
CA PRO A 72 1.65 6.06 -4.20
C PRO A 72 2.93 6.12 -3.36
N VAL A 73 3.12 5.15 -2.46
CA VAL A 73 4.28 5.09 -1.54
C VAL A 73 5.25 3.95 -1.84
N ALA A 74 4.83 3.02 -2.71
CA ALA A 74 5.58 1.81 -3.07
C ALA A 74 7.01 2.07 -3.59
N GLY A 75 7.27 3.25 -4.15
CA GLY A 75 8.56 3.68 -4.68
C GLY A 75 9.27 4.78 -3.87
N LEU A 76 8.76 5.12 -2.68
CA LEU A 76 9.32 6.17 -1.84
C LEU A 76 10.27 5.64 -0.77
N THR A 77 11.10 6.52 -0.22
CA THR A 77 11.92 6.21 0.96
C THR A 77 11.02 6.00 2.16
N ILE A 78 11.45 5.21 3.15
CA ILE A 78 10.60 4.95 4.33
C ILE A 78 10.27 6.24 5.09
N ARG A 79 11.21 7.20 5.03
CA ARG A 79 11.09 8.53 5.62
C ARG A 79 9.94 9.32 4.97
N ASP A 80 9.85 9.30 3.65
CA ASP A 80 8.78 9.96 2.91
C ASP A 80 7.42 9.31 3.17
N VAL A 81 7.36 7.98 3.20
CA VAL A 81 6.11 7.26 3.53
C VAL A 81 5.60 7.66 4.90
N LEU A 82 6.48 7.70 5.90
CA LEU A 82 6.14 8.14 7.26
C LEU A 82 5.70 9.61 7.28
N ALA A 83 6.32 10.47 6.48
CA ALA A 83 5.91 11.88 6.35
C ALA A 83 4.52 12.01 5.72
N VAL A 84 4.23 11.28 4.63
CA VAL A 84 2.91 11.25 3.98
C VAL A 84 1.85 10.82 5.00
N ILE A 85 2.08 9.70 5.69
CA ILE A 85 1.18 9.19 6.72
C ILE A 85 0.93 10.21 7.82
N LYS A 86 1.97 10.95 8.26
CA LYS A 86 1.88 12.03 9.26
C LYS A 86 1.13 13.27 8.75
N HIS A 87 1.16 13.55 7.46
CA HIS A 87 0.43 14.66 6.85
C HIS A 87 -1.02 14.32 6.49
N CYS A 88 -1.34 13.04 6.33
CA CYS A 88 -2.71 12.61 6.08
C CYS A 88 -3.65 12.91 7.28
N LYS A 89 -4.91 13.23 6.96
CA LYS A 89 -6.00 13.30 7.94
C LYS A 89 -6.65 11.93 8.10
N ASP A 90 -7.18 11.68 9.29
CA ASP A 90 -7.94 10.47 9.58
C ASP A 90 -9.32 10.50 8.89
N PRO A 91 -9.83 9.36 8.39
CA PRO A 91 -9.18 8.04 8.39
C PRO A 91 -8.14 7.88 7.28
N ILE A 92 -7.02 7.26 7.62
CA ILE A 92 -5.93 6.96 6.70
C ILE A 92 -6.24 5.66 5.96
N ARG A 93 -6.47 5.77 4.65
CA ARG A 93 -6.70 4.61 3.77
C ARG A 93 -5.38 4.06 3.28
N LEU A 94 -5.08 2.83 3.63
CA LEU A 94 -3.89 2.12 3.19
C LEU A 94 -4.33 1.05 2.18
N LYS A 95 -3.64 0.93 1.06
CA LYS A 95 -3.78 -0.21 0.16
C LYS A 95 -2.59 -1.12 0.35
N CYS A 96 -2.86 -2.33 0.80
CA CYS A 96 -1.82 -3.28 1.18
C CYS A 96 -1.97 -4.61 0.46
N VAL A 97 -0.87 -5.37 0.41
CA VAL A 97 -0.83 -6.72 -0.12
C VAL A 97 0.08 -7.60 0.74
N LYS A 98 -0.26 -8.88 0.87
CA LYS A 98 0.49 -9.83 1.68
C LYS A 98 1.85 -10.16 1.05
N GLN A 99 2.94 -10.06 1.83
CA GLN A 99 4.31 -10.25 1.34
C GLN A 99 4.56 -11.62 0.72
N GLY A 100 3.88 -12.68 1.17
CA GLY A 100 3.98 -14.02 0.60
C GLY A 100 3.55 -14.15 -0.87
N GLU A 101 2.84 -13.15 -1.41
CA GLU A 101 2.38 -13.15 -2.81
C GLU A 101 3.26 -12.30 -3.74
N LEU A 102 4.30 -11.65 -3.20
CA LEU A 102 5.14 -10.69 -3.93
C LEU A 102 6.02 -11.26 -5.03
N ALA A 103 6.52 -12.50 -4.88
CA ALA A 103 7.45 -13.06 -5.85
C ALA A 103 6.86 -13.12 -7.28
N THR A 104 5.52 -13.22 -7.38
CA THR A 104 4.80 -13.13 -8.67
C THR A 104 4.38 -11.71 -9.02
N VAL A 105 4.10 -10.87 -8.02
CA VAL A 105 3.58 -9.50 -8.20
C VAL A 105 4.69 -8.52 -8.58
N MET A 106 5.92 -8.64 -8.06
CA MET A 106 6.99 -7.68 -8.33
C MET A 106 7.44 -7.63 -9.80
N LEU A 107 7.37 -8.72 -10.57
CA LEU A 107 7.79 -8.67 -11.98
C LEU A 107 6.69 -8.07 -12.90
N GLN A 108 5.41 -8.31 -12.59
CA GLN A 108 4.29 -7.88 -13.45
C GLN A 108 3.66 -6.55 -13.01
N ALA A 109 3.59 -6.30 -11.71
CA ALA A 109 3.01 -5.08 -11.15
C ALA A 109 3.98 -3.90 -11.24
N PHE A 110 5.28 -4.09 -11.01
CA PHE A 110 6.25 -2.99 -11.15
C PHE A 110 6.26 -2.47 -12.59
N ALA A 111 6.23 -3.38 -13.58
CA ALA A 111 6.12 -3.03 -14.98
C ALA A 111 4.81 -2.30 -15.29
N SER A 112 3.64 -2.81 -14.85
CA SER A 112 2.35 -2.20 -15.20
C SER A 112 2.02 -0.93 -14.40
N TRP A 113 2.50 -0.83 -13.15
CA TRP A 113 2.30 0.32 -12.28
C TRP A 113 3.27 1.45 -12.61
N VAL A 114 4.54 1.18 -12.91
CA VAL A 114 5.44 2.21 -13.49
C VAL A 114 4.90 2.69 -14.83
N LEU A 115 4.43 1.78 -15.70
CA LEU A 115 3.89 2.17 -17.00
C LEU A 115 2.61 3.01 -16.86
N ASN A 116 1.68 2.65 -15.96
CA ASN A 116 0.46 3.44 -15.72
C ASN A 116 0.68 4.71 -14.90
N ALA A 117 1.57 4.71 -13.91
CA ALA A 117 1.92 5.91 -13.15
C ALA A 117 2.64 6.93 -14.04
N ALA A 118 3.53 6.47 -14.94
CA ALA A 118 4.11 7.31 -15.98
C ALA A 118 3.06 7.80 -16.99
N LEU A 119 2.08 6.96 -17.37
CA LEU A 119 0.99 7.37 -18.25
C LEU A 119 0.07 8.43 -17.61
N CYS A 120 -0.16 8.33 -16.30
CA CYS A 120 -0.98 9.27 -15.54
C CYS A 120 -0.24 10.60 -15.28
N ALA A 121 1.08 10.55 -15.07
CA ALA A 121 1.93 11.73 -14.96
C ALA A 121 2.17 12.45 -16.31
N GLY A 122 1.94 11.76 -17.44
CA GLY A 122 2.08 12.30 -18.80
C GLY A 122 0.79 12.81 -19.45
N LEU A 123 -0.33 12.89 -18.73
CA LEU A 123 -1.62 13.43 -19.24
C LEU A 123 -1.97 14.79 -18.64
N SER A 124 -0.95 15.64 -18.46
CA SER A 124 -1.13 17.08 -18.34
C SER A 124 -0.02 17.80 -19.11
N GLU A 125 0.05 17.55 -20.41
CA GLU A 125 0.63 18.51 -21.35
C GLU A 125 -0.53 19.00 -22.22
N SER A 126 -0.88 20.26 -21.98
CA SER A 126 -1.88 21.03 -22.74
C SER A 126 -1.39 21.33 -24.15
#